data_AF-A0A2Z6RPS6-F1
#
_entry.id   AF-A0A2Z6RPS6-F1
#
_cell.length_a   1.000
_cell.length_b   1.000
_cell.length_c   1.000
_cell.angle_alpha   90.00
_cell.angle_beta   90.00
_cell.angle_gamma   90.00
#
_symmetry.space_group_name_H-M   'P 1'
#
loop_
_entity.id
_entity.type
_entity.pdbx_description
1 polymer ?
#
loop_
_entity_poly.entity_id
_entity_poly.type
_entity_poly.pdbx_seq_one_letter_code
_entity_poly.pdbx_strand_id
1 'polypeptide(L)'
;MLVDDMGGNGRALEALESAVKDVNYENVSFLSIVEMVYHNLKRNFAECISLAQHLIPVLRVILTRTFLYATQPIPGTNILPDQLSRLGLVKFVKVSEEGNIGTLICPYIWLWLMANESKENILTHLNFKYYNENQAKEDQIIPPGYEYWIHFEHFVSSFRVIKSHIFEKNKQIKLEKIHAGAKHNFGTAAINNIPLEKTVHRENTKSQDYSVNKKLICKSHDDYGDRKEIDLDNVSACIINGTSSSYGNSFCPIHFIDSSQQLHIESHQCKYLKSNTVNQEMFDEEYRKTTSSDDVFILYTRGFSNIKNLPPLSAIVDLDCWNSYFGPFAGRAFMLTHNEPLNANDAKFFELTSVNRISEKCGRILMSKRPFKDLEDCHQKTKIPRNILNNLQFK
;
A
#
# COMPACT_ATOMS: atom_id res chain seq x y z
N MET A 1 -15.01 9.99 0.17
CA MET A 1 -14.19 9.00 -0.54
C MET A 1 -14.13 9.26 -2.04
N LEU A 2 -15.20 9.08 -2.84
CA LEU A 2 -15.06 9.23 -4.31
C LEU A 2 -14.69 10.67 -4.76
N VAL A 3 -15.23 11.70 -4.11
CA VAL A 3 -14.79 13.09 -4.35
C VAL A 3 -13.30 13.27 -3.97
N ASP A 4 -12.86 12.65 -2.88
CA ASP A 4 -11.46 12.68 -2.45
C ASP A 4 -10.55 11.93 -3.43
N ASP A 5 -11.05 10.84 -4.03
CA ASP A 5 -10.36 10.08 -5.09
C ASP A 5 -10.18 10.93 -6.38
N MET A 6 -10.94 12.02 -6.55
CA MET A 6 -10.71 13.00 -7.63
C MET A 6 -9.59 13.99 -7.28
N GLY A 7 -9.14 14.04 -6.02
CA GLY A 7 -7.99 14.84 -5.57
C GLY A 7 -8.13 16.35 -5.79
N GLY A 8 -9.36 16.87 -5.88
CA GLY A 8 -9.63 18.28 -6.19
C GLY A 8 -9.26 18.70 -7.63
N ASN A 9 -9.02 17.74 -8.53
CA ASN A 9 -8.68 18.02 -9.93
C ASN A 9 -9.96 18.30 -10.73
N GLY A 10 -10.06 19.47 -11.36
CA GLY A 10 -11.24 19.88 -12.13
C GLY A 10 -11.67 18.87 -13.19
N ARG A 11 -10.73 18.32 -13.98
CA ARG A 11 -11.04 17.35 -15.04
C ARG A 11 -11.58 16.02 -14.49
N ALA A 12 -11.07 15.59 -13.34
CA ALA A 12 -11.58 14.39 -12.69
C ALA A 12 -12.97 14.64 -12.06
N LEU A 13 -13.19 15.83 -11.49
CA LEU A 13 -14.48 16.24 -10.96
C LEU A 13 -15.54 16.38 -12.06
N GLU A 14 -15.19 16.89 -13.23
CA GLU A 14 -16.07 16.92 -14.42
C GLU A 14 -16.47 15.50 -14.87
N ALA A 15 -15.51 14.56 -14.86
CA ALA A 15 -15.80 13.16 -15.17
C ALA A 15 -16.73 12.52 -14.12
N LEU A 16 -16.57 12.89 -12.84
CA LEU A 16 -17.46 12.48 -11.76
C LEU A 16 -18.86 13.07 -11.93
N GLU A 17 -18.97 14.38 -12.16
CA GLU A 17 -20.24 15.07 -12.41
C GLU A 17 -20.99 14.41 -13.58
N SER A 18 -20.31 14.20 -14.71
CA SER A 18 -20.88 13.52 -15.86
C SER A 18 -21.31 12.08 -15.56
N ALA A 19 -20.61 11.37 -14.68
CA ALA A 19 -20.97 10.00 -14.30
C ALA A 19 -22.20 9.95 -13.39
N VAL A 20 -22.45 10.99 -12.59
CA VAL A 20 -23.53 10.98 -11.59
C VAL A 20 -24.79 11.75 -12.00
N LYS A 21 -24.73 12.53 -13.08
CA LYS A 21 -25.77 13.47 -13.53
C LYS A 21 -27.19 12.88 -13.62
N ASP A 22 -27.32 11.62 -14.02
CA ASP A 22 -28.60 10.94 -14.22
C ASP A 22 -28.72 9.64 -13.41
N VAL A 23 -27.93 9.51 -12.34
CA VAL A 23 -27.86 8.29 -11.55
C VAL A 23 -28.92 8.30 -10.44
N ASN A 24 -29.75 7.25 -10.40
CA ASN A 24 -30.61 6.99 -9.26
C ASN A 24 -29.80 6.41 -8.09
N TYR A 25 -29.43 7.27 -7.15
CA TYR A 25 -28.63 6.91 -5.98
C TYR A 25 -29.25 5.84 -5.06
N GLU A 26 -30.57 5.63 -5.11
CA GLU A 26 -31.23 4.60 -4.29
C GLU A 26 -30.95 3.18 -4.79
N ASN A 27 -30.55 3.02 -6.06
CA ASN A 27 -30.43 1.73 -6.72
C ASN A 27 -29.06 1.43 -7.32
N VAL A 28 -28.16 2.41 -7.36
CA VAL A 28 -26.80 2.27 -7.91
C VAL A 28 -25.83 1.80 -6.83
N SER A 29 -24.94 0.87 -7.15
CA SER A 29 -23.82 0.58 -6.26
C SER A 29 -22.73 1.63 -6.36
N PHE A 30 -21.99 1.77 -5.27
CA PHE A 30 -20.82 2.63 -5.25
C PHE A 30 -19.82 2.25 -6.35
N LEU A 31 -19.53 0.95 -6.49
CA LEU A 31 -18.64 0.43 -7.52
C LEU A 31 -19.09 0.83 -8.93
N SER A 32 -20.39 0.74 -9.23
CA SER A 32 -20.92 1.14 -10.54
C SER A 32 -20.59 2.60 -10.85
N ILE A 33 -20.76 3.50 -9.86
CA ILE A 33 -20.40 4.91 -10.05
C ILE A 33 -18.89 5.05 -10.31
N VAL A 34 -18.04 4.37 -9.54
CA VAL A 34 -16.59 4.44 -9.75
C VAL A 34 -16.21 3.92 -11.15
N GLU A 35 -16.79 2.81 -11.60
CA GLU A 35 -16.54 2.26 -12.94
C GLU A 35 -17.02 3.21 -14.04
N MET A 36 -18.14 3.91 -13.86
CA MET A 36 -18.58 4.95 -14.78
C MET A 36 -17.56 6.08 -14.89
N VAL A 37 -17.04 6.59 -13.76
CA VAL A 37 -15.98 7.62 -13.78
C VAL A 37 -14.71 7.10 -14.45
N TYR A 38 -14.31 5.87 -14.13
CA TYR A 38 -13.15 5.21 -14.72
C TYR A 38 -13.27 5.16 -16.26
N HIS A 39 -14.41 4.71 -16.77
CA HIS A 39 -14.65 4.60 -18.21
C HIS A 39 -14.79 5.97 -18.89
N ASN A 40 -15.38 6.97 -18.22
CA ASN A 40 -15.42 8.34 -18.72
C ASN A 40 -14.02 8.93 -18.88
N LEU A 41 -13.17 8.80 -17.85
CA LEU A 41 -11.77 9.21 -17.92
C LEU A 41 -11.03 8.44 -19.02
N LYS A 42 -11.28 7.13 -19.13
CA LYS A 42 -10.68 6.29 -20.17
C LYS A 42 -10.98 6.79 -21.58
N ARG A 43 -12.23 7.18 -21.83
CA ARG A 43 -12.66 7.69 -23.13
C ARG A 43 -12.11 9.08 -23.41
N ASN A 44 -12.19 9.98 -22.43
CA ASN A 44 -11.85 11.39 -22.63
C ASN A 44 -10.34 11.65 -22.71
N PHE A 45 -9.51 10.73 -22.19
CA PHE A 45 -8.06 10.85 -22.14
C PHE A 45 -7.34 9.68 -22.81
N ALA A 46 -7.94 9.10 -23.86
CA ALA A 46 -7.41 7.92 -24.57
C ALA A 46 -5.96 8.11 -25.05
N GLU A 47 -5.60 9.30 -25.52
CA GLU A 47 -4.23 9.62 -25.93
C GLU A 47 -3.22 9.52 -24.78
N CYS A 48 -3.55 10.08 -23.61
CA CYS A 48 -2.70 9.96 -22.42
C CYS A 48 -2.56 8.51 -21.96
N ILE A 49 -3.63 7.72 -22.11
CA ILE A 49 -3.66 6.30 -21.73
C ILE A 49 -2.80 5.45 -22.66
N SER A 50 -2.70 5.81 -23.94
CA SER A 50 -1.78 5.15 -24.86
C SER A 50 -0.31 5.24 -24.41
N LEU A 51 0.01 6.22 -23.55
CA LEU A 51 1.34 6.41 -22.96
C LEU A 51 1.54 5.67 -21.63
N ALA A 52 0.55 4.92 -21.13
CA ALA A 52 0.58 4.32 -19.79
C ALA A 52 1.81 3.44 -19.55
N GLN A 53 2.23 2.65 -20.54
CA GLN A 53 3.45 1.84 -20.46
C GLN A 53 4.72 2.70 -20.34
N HIS A 54 4.81 3.81 -21.07
CA HIS A 54 5.95 4.73 -21.00
C HIS A 54 5.98 5.55 -19.72
N LEU A 55 4.81 5.74 -19.08
CA LEU A 55 4.67 6.50 -17.85
C LEU A 55 4.79 5.64 -16.58
N ILE A 56 5.12 4.34 -16.68
CA ILE A 56 5.39 3.47 -15.53
C ILE A 56 6.30 4.14 -14.47
N PRO A 57 7.46 4.72 -14.81
CA PRO A 57 8.32 5.36 -13.81
C PRO A 57 7.64 6.56 -13.13
N VAL A 58 6.81 7.29 -13.88
CA VAL A 58 6.00 8.41 -13.38
C VAL A 58 4.96 7.92 -12.37
N LEU A 59 4.28 6.80 -12.65
CA LEU A 59 3.32 6.21 -11.73
C LEU A 59 4.01 5.82 -10.42
N ARG A 60 5.17 5.15 -10.48
CA ARG A 60 5.94 4.75 -9.29
C ARG A 60 6.32 5.95 -8.40
N VAL A 61 6.78 7.07 -8.98
CA VAL A 61 7.12 8.27 -8.18
C VAL A 61 5.91 8.95 -7.56
N ILE A 62 4.75 8.96 -8.24
CA ILE A 62 3.49 9.48 -7.69
C ILE A 62 3.02 8.61 -6.52
N LEU A 63 2.99 7.29 -6.70
CA LEU A 63 2.51 6.32 -5.71
C LEU A 63 3.29 6.40 -4.40
N THR A 64 4.60 6.57 -4.51
CA THR A 64 5.53 6.61 -3.37
C THR A 64 5.82 8.01 -2.87
N ARG A 65 5.16 9.02 -3.45
CA ARG A 65 5.33 10.44 -3.12
C ARG A 65 6.80 10.88 -3.15
N THR A 66 7.56 10.37 -4.11
CA THR A 66 8.99 10.65 -4.22
C THR A 66 9.26 12.13 -4.45
N PHE A 67 10.20 12.71 -3.71
CA PHE A 67 10.66 14.08 -3.93
C PHE A 67 11.46 14.20 -5.22
N LEU A 68 11.10 15.18 -6.03
CA LEU A 68 11.68 15.46 -7.34
C LEU A 68 12.13 16.91 -7.41
N TYR A 69 13.19 17.14 -8.19
CA TYR A 69 13.60 18.49 -8.56
C TYR A 69 12.85 18.91 -9.83
N ALA A 70 12.27 20.11 -9.83
CA ALA A 70 11.52 20.67 -10.95
C ALA A 70 12.37 20.73 -12.25
N THR A 71 13.68 20.92 -12.09
CA THR A 71 14.65 21.10 -13.17
C THR A 71 15.33 19.80 -13.60
N GLN A 72 14.99 18.67 -12.99
CA GLN A 72 15.59 17.38 -13.34
C GLN A 72 14.53 16.44 -13.92
N PRO A 73 14.91 15.55 -14.86
CA PRO A 73 14.00 14.52 -15.35
C PRO A 73 13.50 13.63 -14.21
N ILE A 74 12.25 13.20 -14.32
CA ILE A 74 11.67 12.19 -13.44
C ILE A 74 12.50 10.90 -13.62
N PRO A 75 12.98 10.25 -12.53
CA PRO A 75 13.76 9.03 -12.62
C PRO A 75 13.15 7.99 -13.56
N GLY A 76 13.99 7.42 -14.43
CA GLY A 76 13.57 6.46 -15.46
C GLY A 76 12.90 7.08 -16.69
N THR A 77 12.91 8.41 -16.83
CA THR A 77 12.34 9.13 -17.98
C THR A 77 13.20 10.31 -18.41
N ASN A 78 12.87 10.90 -19.56
CA ASN A 78 13.40 12.19 -20.01
C ASN A 78 12.40 13.35 -19.78
N ILE A 79 11.35 13.13 -18.98
CA ILE A 79 10.24 14.08 -18.79
C ILE A 79 10.51 14.91 -17.53
N LEU A 80 10.40 16.23 -17.63
CA LEU A 80 10.42 17.13 -16.48
C LEU A 80 9.06 17.16 -15.76
N PRO A 81 9.02 17.33 -14.42
CA PRO A 81 7.75 17.42 -13.67
C PRO A 81 6.75 18.45 -14.22
N ASP A 82 7.25 19.60 -14.68
CA ASP A 82 6.42 20.68 -15.24
C ASP A 82 5.87 20.33 -16.63
N GLN A 83 6.59 19.54 -17.44
CA GLN A 83 6.09 19.09 -18.74
C GLN A 83 4.89 18.16 -18.56
N LEU A 84 4.96 17.24 -17.59
CA LEU A 84 3.88 16.33 -17.27
C LEU A 84 2.63 17.05 -16.74
N SER A 85 2.83 18.13 -15.97
CA SER A 85 1.72 18.91 -15.41
C SER A 85 0.82 19.55 -16.48
N ARG A 86 1.34 19.77 -17.70
CA ARG A 86 0.58 20.30 -18.84
C ARG A 86 -0.49 19.33 -19.36
N LEU A 87 -0.39 18.04 -19.03
CA LEU A 87 -1.40 17.04 -19.38
C LEU A 87 -2.69 17.17 -18.55
N GLY A 88 -2.68 18.00 -17.50
CA GLY A 88 -3.88 18.43 -16.76
C GLY A 88 -4.40 17.48 -15.67
N LEU A 89 -4.04 16.19 -15.71
CA LEU A 89 -4.42 15.21 -14.69
C LEU A 89 -3.32 14.91 -13.67
N VAL A 90 -2.10 15.37 -13.93
CA VAL A 90 -0.98 15.32 -12.98
C VAL A 90 -0.58 16.75 -12.63
N LYS A 91 -0.17 16.99 -11.39
CA LYS A 91 0.32 18.29 -10.92
C LYS A 91 1.61 18.10 -10.15
N PHE A 92 2.61 18.92 -10.44
CA PHE A 92 3.77 19.09 -9.58
C PHE A 92 3.44 20.08 -8.45
N VAL A 93 3.62 19.64 -7.21
CA VAL A 93 3.39 20.44 -6.00
C VAL A 93 4.71 20.61 -5.28
N LYS A 94 5.19 21.85 -5.25
CA LYS A 94 6.42 22.20 -4.54
C LYS A 94 6.22 22.08 -3.03
N VAL A 95 7.30 21.70 -2.33
CA VAL A 95 7.33 21.68 -0.85
C VAL A 95 7.30 23.10 -0.28
N SER A 96 7.97 24.04 -0.95
CA SER A 96 7.95 25.48 -0.65
C SER A 96 7.83 26.29 -1.94
N GLU A 97 7.22 27.48 -1.89
CA GLU A 97 6.96 28.31 -3.08
C GLU A 97 8.26 28.68 -3.83
N GLU A 98 9.27 29.06 -3.07
CA GLU A 98 10.61 29.42 -3.56
C GLU A 98 11.49 28.20 -3.89
N GLY A 99 11.07 27.01 -3.46
CA GLY A 99 11.81 25.77 -3.65
C GLY A 99 11.79 25.25 -5.08
N ASN A 100 12.77 24.41 -5.41
CA ASN A 100 12.79 23.61 -6.63
C ASN A 100 12.44 22.13 -6.38
N ILE A 101 12.13 21.74 -5.14
CA ILE A 101 11.75 20.38 -4.77
C ILE A 101 10.24 20.29 -4.58
N GLY A 102 9.65 19.21 -5.08
CA GLY A 102 8.22 18.94 -4.95
C GLY A 102 7.89 17.47 -5.18
N THR A 103 6.61 17.17 -5.22
CA THR A 103 6.09 15.83 -5.52
C THR A 103 5.05 15.92 -6.62
N LEU A 104 4.87 14.83 -7.36
CA LEU A 104 3.78 14.72 -8.32
C LEU A 104 2.53 14.18 -7.61
N ILE A 105 1.39 14.78 -7.88
CA ILE A 105 0.07 14.33 -7.42
C ILE A 105 -0.86 14.15 -8.61
N CYS A 106 -1.81 13.23 -8.49
CA CYS A 106 -2.90 13.06 -9.45
C CYS A 106 -4.14 12.50 -8.73
N PRO A 107 -5.33 12.57 -9.36
CA PRO A 107 -6.51 11.87 -8.88
C PRO A 107 -6.22 10.39 -8.69
N TYR A 108 -6.69 9.81 -7.60
CA TYR A 108 -6.51 8.39 -7.33
C TYR A 108 -7.12 7.53 -8.45
N ILE A 109 -8.31 7.88 -8.93
CA ILE A 109 -8.96 7.13 -10.01
C ILE A 109 -8.16 7.16 -11.32
N TRP A 110 -7.44 8.25 -11.57
CA TRP A 110 -6.55 8.38 -12.72
C TRP A 110 -5.32 7.49 -12.54
N LEU A 111 -4.75 7.49 -11.34
CA LEU A 111 -3.63 6.61 -10.98
C LEU A 111 -4.00 5.14 -11.14
N TRP A 112 -5.20 4.76 -10.69
CA TRP A 112 -5.76 3.42 -10.89
C TRP A 112 -5.86 3.06 -12.37
N LEU A 113 -6.49 3.92 -13.17
CA LEU A 113 -6.64 3.73 -14.61
C LEU A 113 -5.27 3.55 -15.29
N MET A 114 -4.33 4.46 -15.05
CA MET A 114 -3.00 4.38 -15.68
C MET A 114 -2.21 3.15 -15.25
N ALA A 115 -2.30 2.75 -13.98
CA ALA A 115 -1.66 1.53 -13.48
C ALA A 115 -2.25 0.25 -14.11
N ASN A 116 -3.57 0.21 -14.32
CA ASN A 116 -4.21 -0.91 -15.00
C ASN A 116 -3.81 -0.99 -16.48
N GLU A 117 -3.81 0.15 -17.18
CA GLU A 117 -3.50 0.20 -18.61
C GLU A 117 -2.00 0.01 -18.91
N SER A 118 -1.11 0.27 -17.94
CA SER A 118 0.32 0.01 -18.09
C SER A 118 0.65 -1.49 -18.16
N LYS A 119 -0.24 -2.35 -17.66
CA LYS A 119 -0.05 -3.81 -17.56
C LYS A 119 1.21 -4.22 -16.77
N GLU A 120 1.69 -3.33 -15.91
CA GLU A 120 2.83 -3.63 -15.06
C GLU A 120 2.40 -4.42 -13.83
N ASN A 121 2.84 -5.67 -13.74
CA ASN A 121 2.46 -6.60 -12.66
C ASN A 121 2.58 -5.98 -11.25
N ILE A 122 3.68 -5.27 -10.97
CA ILE A 122 3.92 -4.65 -9.66
C ILE A 122 2.85 -3.62 -9.30
N LEU A 123 2.39 -2.83 -10.29
CA LEU A 123 1.37 -1.82 -10.08
C LEU A 123 -0.01 -2.47 -10.05
N THR A 124 -0.33 -3.37 -10.96
CA THR A 124 -1.64 -4.03 -11.00
C THR A 124 -1.93 -4.84 -9.73
N HIS A 125 -0.89 -5.40 -9.08
CA HIS A 125 -1.03 -6.15 -7.82
C HIS A 125 -1.24 -5.29 -6.56
N LEU A 126 -1.07 -3.96 -6.62
CA LEU A 126 -1.47 -3.08 -5.51
C LEU A 126 -3.00 -2.97 -5.32
N ASN A 127 -3.77 -3.66 -6.17
CA ASN A 127 -5.23 -3.66 -6.24
C ASN A 127 -5.85 -2.31 -5.91
N PHE A 128 -5.80 -1.42 -6.90
CA PHE A 128 -6.39 -0.10 -6.82
C PHE A 128 -7.94 -0.12 -6.79
N LYS A 129 -8.55 -1.29 -7.01
CA LYS A 129 -10.00 -1.52 -7.01
C LYS A 129 -10.47 -1.97 -5.62
N TYR A 130 -10.11 -1.25 -4.56
CA TYR A 130 -10.58 -1.49 -3.19
C TYR A 130 -12.12 -1.55 -3.07
N TYR A 131 -12.83 -1.08 -4.09
CA TYR A 131 -14.28 -1.19 -4.27
C TYR A 131 -14.78 -2.63 -4.46
N ASN A 132 -13.90 -3.57 -4.79
CA ASN A 132 -14.11 -5.02 -4.73
C ASN A 132 -12.87 -5.63 -4.07
N GLU A 133 -12.91 -5.93 -2.77
CA GLU A 133 -11.87 -6.73 -2.12
C GLU A 133 -11.95 -8.23 -2.50
N ASN A 134 -11.92 -8.51 -3.80
CA ASN A 134 -11.58 -9.83 -4.33
C ASN A 134 -10.05 -9.94 -4.51
N GLN A 135 -9.25 -9.33 -3.62
CA GLN A 135 -7.77 -9.37 -3.70
C GLN A 135 -7.25 -10.80 -3.83
N ALA A 136 -7.84 -11.76 -3.12
CA ALA A 136 -7.46 -13.17 -3.20
C ALA A 136 -7.92 -13.91 -4.48
N LYS A 137 -8.75 -13.29 -5.34
CA LYS A 137 -9.10 -13.83 -6.66
C LYS A 137 -8.24 -13.25 -7.79
N GLU A 138 -7.70 -12.05 -7.59
CA GLU A 138 -6.92 -11.32 -8.60
C GLU A 138 -5.40 -11.39 -8.33
N ASP A 139 -4.99 -11.45 -7.05
CA ASP A 139 -3.62 -11.71 -6.61
C ASP A 139 -3.58 -13.07 -5.93
N GLN A 140 -3.01 -14.07 -6.61
CA GLN A 140 -2.89 -15.43 -6.08
C GLN A 140 -2.00 -15.47 -4.83
N ILE A 141 -1.11 -14.49 -4.63
CA ILE A 141 -0.15 -14.41 -3.52
C ILE A 141 -0.85 -14.05 -2.19
N ILE A 142 -2.08 -13.53 -2.24
CA ILE A 142 -2.88 -13.18 -1.04
C ILE A 142 -3.88 -14.32 -0.79
N PRO A 143 -3.69 -15.16 0.24
CA PRO A 143 -4.59 -16.29 0.43
C PRO A 143 -6.00 -15.82 0.84
N PRO A 144 -7.06 -16.47 0.36
CA PRO A 144 -8.44 -16.06 0.63
C PRO A 144 -8.81 -16.17 2.11
N GLY A 145 -9.37 -15.10 2.68
CA GLY A 145 -10.03 -15.11 4.00
C GLY A 145 -9.18 -14.63 5.19
N TYR A 146 -8.05 -13.96 4.94
CA TYR A 146 -7.26 -13.33 6.01
C TYR A 146 -7.87 -12.01 6.53
N GLU A 147 -7.55 -11.67 7.79
CA GLU A 147 -7.96 -10.41 8.43
C GLU A 147 -7.31 -9.20 7.75
N TYR A 148 -7.98 -8.03 7.72
CA TYR A 148 -7.52 -6.78 7.06
C TYR A 148 -6.07 -6.41 7.38
N TRP A 149 -5.61 -6.74 8.58
CA TRP A 149 -4.25 -6.47 9.01
C TRP A 149 -3.17 -7.24 8.24
N ILE A 150 -3.43 -8.48 7.83
CA ILE A 150 -2.48 -9.28 7.04
C ILE A 150 -2.40 -8.72 5.61
N HIS A 151 -3.50 -8.18 5.09
CA HIS A 151 -3.48 -7.42 3.85
C HIS A 151 -2.60 -6.17 3.96
N PHE A 152 -2.55 -5.52 5.14
CA PHE A 152 -1.63 -4.41 5.36
C PHE A 152 -0.16 -4.83 5.32
N GLU A 153 0.22 -5.98 5.89
CA GLU A 153 1.58 -6.52 5.82
C GLU A 153 2.01 -6.80 4.36
N HIS A 154 1.11 -7.37 3.57
CA HIS A 154 1.32 -7.58 2.13
C HIS A 154 1.42 -6.25 1.37
N PHE A 155 0.60 -5.26 1.73
CA PHE A 155 0.63 -3.93 1.13
C PHE A 155 1.97 -3.22 1.41
N VAL A 156 2.42 -3.17 2.66
CA VAL A 156 3.71 -2.55 3.04
C VAL A 156 4.87 -3.14 2.25
N SER A 157 4.89 -4.47 2.12
CA SER A 157 5.94 -5.19 1.38
C SER A 157 5.90 -4.87 -0.12
N SER A 158 4.69 -4.81 -0.71
CA SER A 158 4.51 -4.42 -2.12
C SER A 158 4.90 -2.95 -2.36
N PHE A 159 4.60 -2.09 -1.39
CA PHE A 159 4.96 -0.68 -1.44
C PHE A 159 6.49 -0.48 -1.40
N ARG A 160 7.19 -1.27 -0.57
CA ARG A 160 8.67 -1.26 -0.53
C ARG A 160 9.30 -1.77 -1.83
N VAL A 161 8.70 -2.78 -2.46
CA VAL A 161 9.08 -3.26 -3.80
C VAL A 161 8.98 -2.14 -4.83
N ILE A 162 7.92 -1.35 -4.83
CA ILE A 162 7.77 -0.21 -5.76
C ILE A 162 8.83 0.86 -5.51
N LYS A 163 9.11 1.17 -4.25
CA LYS A 163 10.16 2.14 -3.89
C LYS A 163 11.53 1.75 -4.44
N SER A 164 11.87 0.45 -4.46
CA SER A 164 13.13 -0.03 -5.04
C SER A 164 13.21 0.14 -6.57
N HIS A 165 12.07 0.18 -7.25
CA HIS A 165 11.94 0.25 -8.70
C HIS A 165 11.95 1.69 -9.25
N ILE A 166 12.03 2.69 -8.38
CA ILE A 166 12.14 4.11 -8.78
C ILE A 166 13.57 4.46 -9.17
N PHE A 167 14.52 3.86 -8.47
CA PHE A 167 15.94 4.13 -8.67
C PHE A 167 16.56 3.04 -9.53
N GLU A 168 17.57 3.40 -10.30
CA GLU A 168 18.34 2.45 -11.09
C GLU A 168 19.06 1.43 -10.20
N LYS A 169 19.32 0.24 -10.76
CA LYS A 169 20.11 -0.78 -10.10
C LYS A 169 21.52 -0.25 -9.82
N ASN A 170 22.05 -0.55 -8.64
CA ASN A 170 23.35 -0.11 -8.11
C ASN A 170 23.48 1.40 -7.92
N LYS A 171 22.41 2.18 -8.06
CA LYS A 171 22.44 3.60 -7.74
C LYS A 171 22.58 3.78 -6.23
N GLN A 172 23.51 4.62 -5.82
CA GLN A 172 23.71 5.00 -4.42
C GLN A 172 22.56 5.91 -3.97
N ILE A 173 21.78 5.45 -2.99
CA ILE A 173 20.59 6.14 -2.50
C ILE A 173 20.59 6.12 -0.99
N LYS A 174 20.38 7.30 -0.39
CA LYS A 174 20.20 7.43 1.06
C LYS A 174 18.89 6.77 1.51
N LEU A 175 18.90 6.13 2.68
CA LEU A 175 17.69 5.53 3.26
C LEU A 175 16.57 6.57 3.46
N GLU A 176 16.91 7.82 3.79
CA GLU A 176 15.94 8.94 3.91
C GLU A 176 15.14 9.18 2.62
N LYS A 177 15.72 8.87 1.45
CA LYS A 177 15.03 9.01 0.16
C LYS A 177 14.11 7.83 -0.13
N ILE A 178 14.49 6.62 0.27
CA ILE A 178 13.66 5.42 0.12
C ILE A 178 12.45 5.53 1.05
N HIS A 179 12.68 5.91 2.31
CA HIS A 179 11.64 6.08 3.32
C HIS A 179 11.17 7.54 3.48
N ALA A 180 11.21 8.31 2.38
CA ALA A 180 10.72 9.68 2.37
C ALA A 180 9.29 9.74 2.95
N GLY A 181 9.09 10.70 3.85
CA GLY A 181 7.82 10.88 4.57
C GLY A 181 7.69 10.13 5.90
N ALA A 182 8.64 9.26 6.27
CA ALA A 182 8.66 8.63 7.60
C ALA A 182 9.37 9.51 8.64
N LYS A 183 9.06 9.31 9.93
CA LYS A 183 9.90 9.82 11.03
C LYS A 183 11.07 8.86 11.21
N HIS A 184 12.31 9.31 11.04
CA HIS A 184 13.46 8.40 10.99
C HIS A 184 14.72 8.94 11.67
N ASN A 185 15.63 8.02 12.01
CA ASN A 185 16.99 8.31 12.45
C ASN A 185 18.03 7.49 11.66
N PHE A 186 18.03 7.66 10.33
CA PHE A 186 19.00 6.99 9.45
C PHE A 186 20.37 7.68 9.37
N GLY A 187 20.51 8.92 9.85
CA GLY A 187 21.73 9.71 9.66
C GLY A 187 22.08 9.87 8.18
N THR A 188 23.34 9.57 7.81
CA THR A 188 23.83 9.63 6.43
C THR A 188 23.77 8.29 5.71
N ALA A 189 23.14 7.27 6.29
CA ALA A 189 23.15 5.91 5.78
C ALA A 189 22.57 5.81 4.37
N ALA A 190 23.29 5.09 3.51
CA ALA A 190 22.97 4.95 2.09
C ALA A 190 23.31 3.57 1.57
N ILE A 191 22.50 3.07 0.64
CA ILE A 191 22.59 1.74 0.07
C ILE A 191 22.81 1.81 -1.44
N ASN A 192 23.36 0.73 -2.00
CA ASN A 192 23.27 0.43 -3.40
C ASN A 192 21.88 -0.15 -3.70
N ASN A 193 21.07 0.56 -4.47
CA ASN A 193 19.70 0.13 -4.74
C ASN A 193 19.67 -1.14 -5.59
N ILE A 194 18.95 -2.15 -5.13
CA ILE A 194 18.63 -3.34 -5.92
C ILE A 194 17.09 -3.40 -6.06
N PRO A 195 16.53 -3.37 -7.28
CA PRO A 195 15.11 -3.57 -7.48
C PRO A 195 14.66 -4.91 -6.90
N LEU A 196 13.64 -4.90 -6.06
CA LEU A 196 13.15 -6.05 -5.29
C LEU A 196 11.90 -6.66 -5.92
N GLU A 197 11.75 -7.98 -5.86
CA GLU A 197 10.52 -8.69 -6.16
C GLU A 197 9.79 -9.08 -4.86
N LYS A 198 8.49 -9.35 -4.92
CA LYS A 198 7.73 -9.77 -3.72
C LYS A 198 7.74 -11.30 -3.63
N THR A 199 8.07 -11.83 -2.45
CA THR A 199 8.03 -13.27 -2.18
C THR A 199 7.45 -13.54 -0.79
N VAL A 200 6.74 -14.65 -0.58
CA VAL A 200 6.04 -14.95 0.70
C VAL A 200 6.62 -16.19 1.36
N HIS A 201 7.33 -16.05 2.49
CA HIS A 201 7.92 -17.17 3.24
C HIS A 201 8.03 -16.90 4.75
N ARG A 202 7.85 -17.94 5.58
CA ARG A 202 7.98 -17.86 7.06
C ARG A 202 9.43 -17.97 7.50
N GLU A 203 10.08 -16.90 7.94
CA GLU A 203 11.47 -16.94 8.42
C GLU A 203 11.78 -15.91 9.54
N ASN A 204 13.04 -15.88 9.99
CA ASN A 204 13.57 -14.90 10.94
C ASN A 204 13.98 -13.61 10.20
N THR A 205 13.97 -12.46 10.88
CA THR A 205 14.29 -11.16 10.26
C THR A 205 15.64 -10.58 10.70
N LYS A 206 16.36 -11.22 11.61
CA LYS A 206 17.66 -10.71 12.11
C LYS A 206 18.81 -11.18 11.23
N SER A 207 19.65 -10.26 10.76
CA SER A 207 20.79 -10.62 9.90
C SER A 207 21.81 -11.53 10.60
N GLN A 208 22.01 -11.35 11.92
CA GLN A 208 22.92 -12.18 12.71
C GLN A 208 22.58 -13.67 12.70
N ASP A 209 21.30 -14.02 12.55
CA ASP A 209 20.85 -15.42 12.50
C ASP A 209 21.21 -16.10 11.16
N TYR A 210 21.68 -15.32 10.18
CA TYR A 210 22.16 -15.77 8.87
C TYR A 210 23.69 -15.64 8.71
N SER A 211 24.41 -15.35 9.80
CA SER A 211 25.87 -15.17 9.78
C SER A 211 26.66 -16.40 9.30
N VAL A 212 26.13 -17.60 9.48
CA VAL A 212 26.76 -18.89 9.10
C VAL A 212 26.17 -19.49 7.83
N ASN A 213 24.85 -19.39 7.64
CA ASN A 213 24.17 -19.86 6.44
C ASN A 213 23.16 -18.80 5.98
N LYS A 214 23.43 -18.24 4.80
CA LYS A 214 22.62 -17.18 4.18
C LYS A 214 21.54 -17.73 3.26
N LYS A 215 21.41 -19.05 3.16
CA LYS A 215 20.42 -19.70 2.30
C LYS A 215 19.13 -19.98 3.05
N LEU A 216 18.01 -19.67 2.40
CA LEU A 216 16.65 -19.90 2.85
C LEU A 216 15.97 -20.94 1.96
N ILE A 217 15.13 -21.78 2.56
CA ILE A 217 14.31 -22.73 1.80
C ILE A 217 12.88 -22.19 1.73
N CYS A 218 12.52 -21.74 0.55
CA CYS A 218 11.31 -21.00 0.26
C CYS A 218 10.29 -21.90 -0.45
N LYS A 219 9.04 -21.98 0.01
CA LYS A 219 8.00 -22.72 -0.74
C LYS A 219 7.49 -21.88 -1.92
N SER A 220 7.64 -22.39 -3.14
CA SER A 220 7.00 -21.83 -4.33
C SER A 220 5.49 -21.75 -4.10
N HIS A 221 4.90 -20.61 -4.48
CA HIS A 221 3.45 -20.44 -4.44
C HIS A 221 2.74 -21.20 -5.57
N ASP A 222 3.45 -21.41 -6.68
CA ASP A 222 2.84 -21.83 -7.94
C ASP A 222 2.78 -23.35 -8.14
N ASP A 223 3.24 -24.15 -7.17
CA ASP A 223 3.07 -25.59 -7.23
C ASP A 223 2.98 -26.25 -5.86
N TYR A 224 2.17 -27.31 -5.79
CA TYR A 224 1.97 -28.19 -4.65
C TYR A 224 3.30 -28.84 -4.18
N GLY A 225 4.13 -28.09 -3.46
CA GLY A 225 5.24 -28.63 -2.66
C GLY A 225 6.67 -28.29 -3.09
N ASP A 226 6.89 -27.53 -4.16
CA ASP A 226 8.25 -27.23 -4.60
C ASP A 226 8.93 -26.18 -3.71
N ARG A 227 10.10 -26.56 -3.20
CA ARG A 227 10.96 -25.73 -2.34
C ARG A 227 12.06 -25.12 -3.21
N LYS A 228 12.08 -23.79 -3.32
CA LYS A 228 13.15 -23.01 -3.95
C LYS A 228 14.17 -22.60 -2.89
N GLU A 229 15.45 -22.86 -3.12
CA GLU A 229 16.51 -22.30 -2.28
C GLU A 229 16.77 -20.85 -2.71
N ILE A 230 16.79 -19.91 -1.77
CA ILE A 230 17.07 -18.50 -1.98
C ILE A 230 18.31 -18.12 -1.18
N ASP A 231 19.30 -17.51 -1.83
CA ASP A 231 20.50 -16.99 -1.18
C ASP A 231 20.33 -15.51 -0.86
N LEU A 232 20.37 -15.14 0.42
CA LEU A 232 20.15 -13.77 0.89
C LEU A 232 21.21 -12.77 0.40
N ASP A 233 22.42 -13.22 0.04
CA ASP A 233 23.43 -12.32 -0.55
C ASP A 233 23.08 -11.91 -1.99
N ASN A 234 22.30 -12.74 -2.68
CA ASN A 234 22.03 -12.60 -4.10
C ASN A 234 20.55 -12.35 -4.41
N VAL A 235 19.69 -12.43 -3.38
CA VAL A 235 18.25 -12.28 -3.58
C VAL A 235 17.86 -10.83 -3.69
N SER A 236 17.12 -10.54 -4.76
CA SER A 236 16.39 -9.30 -4.95
C SER A 236 14.94 -9.49 -4.52
N ALA A 237 14.67 -9.72 -3.23
CA ALA A 237 13.32 -9.99 -2.75
C ALA A 237 12.97 -9.27 -1.44
N CYS A 238 11.70 -8.84 -1.35
CA CYS A 238 11.02 -8.51 -0.11
C CYS A 238 10.21 -9.73 0.34
N ILE A 239 10.63 -10.33 1.45
CA ILE A 239 10.13 -11.58 1.98
C ILE A 239 9.10 -11.30 3.08
N ILE A 240 7.87 -11.78 2.91
CA ILE A 240 6.80 -11.66 3.91
C ILE A 240 6.81 -12.87 4.83
N ASN A 241 7.01 -12.63 6.12
CA ASN A 241 6.90 -13.66 7.15
C ASN A 241 5.47 -14.13 7.33
N GLY A 242 5.29 -15.42 7.56
CA GLY A 242 3.94 -15.94 7.79
C GLY A 242 3.38 -15.52 9.16
N THR A 243 2.06 -15.62 9.22
CA THR A 243 1.24 -15.23 10.37
C THR A 243 1.74 -15.78 11.70
N SER A 244 1.70 -14.94 12.73
CA SER A 244 2.09 -15.26 14.11
C SER A 244 3.58 -15.53 14.32
N SER A 245 4.45 -15.10 13.39
CA SER A 245 5.90 -15.08 13.60
C SER A 245 6.28 -14.26 14.84
N SER A 246 7.26 -14.75 15.59
CA SER A 246 7.89 -14.01 16.70
C SER A 246 8.91 -12.97 16.21
N TYR A 247 9.01 -12.72 14.90
CA TYR A 247 9.95 -11.79 14.27
C TYR A 247 9.19 -10.72 13.47
N GLY A 248 9.90 -9.94 12.63
CA GLY A 248 9.28 -8.92 11.78
C GLY A 248 8.21 -9.50 10.85
N ASN A 249 7.32 -8.66 10.33
CA ASN A 249 6.27 -9.09 9.39
C ASN A 249 6.81 -9.29 7.97
N SER A 250 7.80 -8.51 7.58
CA SER A 250 8.53 -8.73 6.33
C SER A 250 9.93 -8.17 6.40
N PHE A 251 10.79 -8.54 5.47
CA PHE A 251 12.16 -8.07 5.43
C PHE A 251 12.76 -8.15 4.03
N CYS A 252 13.83 -7.40 3.77
CA CYS A 252 14.62 -7.52 2.55
C CYS A 252 16.12 -7.31 2.81
N PRO A 253 17.01 -8.01 2.10
CA PRO A 253 18.44 -7.73 2.14
C PRO A 253 18.76 -6.36 1.57
N ILE A 254 19.68 -5.65 2.21
CA ILE A 254 20.19 -4.35 1.77
C ILE A 254 21.72 -4.34 1.75
N HIS A 255 22.27 -3.48 0.89
CA HIS A 255 23.71 -3.41 0.64
C HIS A 255 24.19 -1.98 0.88
N PHE A 256 24.75 -1.71 2.06
CA PHE A 256 25.35 -0.40 2.33
C PHE A 256 26.54 -0.13 1.39
N ILE A 257 26.77 1.14 1.04
CA ILE A 257 27.79 1.55 0.05
C ILE A 257 29.20 1.08 0.43
N ASP A 258 29.52 1.11 1.72
CA ASP A 258 30.86 0.83 2.25
C ASP A 258 30.97 -0.52 2.99
N SER A 259 29.92 -1.33 2.98
CA SER A 259 29.91 -2.64 3.66
C SER A 259 30.23 -3.75 2.66
N SER A 260 31.50 -4.16 2.60
CA SER A 260 31.87 -5.34 1.82
C SER A 260 31.54 -6.60 2.63
N GLN A 261 30.65 -7.44 2.09
CA GLN A 261 30.36 -8.84 2.48
C GLN A 261 29.50 -9.08 3.74
N GLN A 262 29.17 -8.06 4.53
CA GLN A 262 28.22 -8.21 5.64
C GLN A 262 26.78 -8.11 5.12
N LEU A 263 25.97 -9.14 5.42
CA LEU A 263 24.54 -9.13 5.14
C LEU A 263 23.87 -8.16 6.12
N HIS A 264 23.11 -7.21 5.58
CA HIS A 264 22.24 -6.34 6.37
C HIS A 264 20.80 -6.56 5.94
N ILE A 265 19.88 -6.49 6.89
CA ILE A 265 18.45 -6.65 6.64
C ILE A 265 17.72 -5.35 6.95
N GLU A 266 16.77 -4.98 6.08
CA GLU A 266 15.71 -4.02 6.38
C GLU A 266 14.48 -4.79 6.84
N SER A 267 14.15 -4.69 8.12
CA SER A 267 13.02 -5.38 8.77
C SER A 267 11.83 -4.45 8.91
N HIS A 268 10.66 -4.95 8.55
CA HIS A 268 9.39 -4.26 8.65
C HIS A 268 8.52 -4.92 9.72
N GLN A 269 8.11 -4.14 10.71
CA GLN A 269 7.11 -4.55 11.69
C GLN A 269 5.87 -3.70 11.51
N CYS A 270 4.74 -4.33 11.28
CA CYS A 270 3.45 -3.69 11.37
C CYS A 270 2.94 -3.88 12.81
N LYS A 271 2.45 -2.83 13.46
CA LYS A 271 1.76 -2.92 14.77
C LYS A 271 0.33 -2.40 14.74
N TYR A 272 -0.60 -3.30 15.01
CA TYR A 272 -2.02 -3.00 15.17
C TYR A 272 -2.32 -2.61 16.61
N LEU A 273 -2.85 -1.40 16.81
CA LEU A 273 -3.30 -0.90 18.12
C LEU A 273 -4.80 -0.56 18.03
N LYS A 274 -5.60 -1.15 18.92
CA LYS A 274 -7.05 -0.89 18.99
C LYS A 274 -7.35 0.54 19.49
N SER A 275 -6.54 1.09 20.40
CA SER A 275 -6.74 2.48 20.88
C SER A 275 -5.50 3.10 21.55
N ASN A 276 -4.29 2.56 21.36
CA ASN A 276 -3.10 3.02 22.08
C ASN A 276 -2.14 3.80 21.17
N THR A 277 -1.38 4.69 21.78
CA THR A 277 -0.19 5.35 21.23
C THR A 277 1.00 4.39 21.30
N VAL A 278 1.82 4.28 20.25
CA VAL A 278 3.12 3.59 20.36
C VAL A 278 4.05 4.44 21.22
N ASN A 279 4.50 3.88 22.34
CA ASN A 279 5.48 4.50 23.22
C ASN A 279 6.90 3.96 22.98
N GLN A 280 7.87 4.59 23.62
CA GLN A 280 9.28 4.23 23.51
C GLN A 280 9.54 2.76 23.86
N GLU A 281 8.96 2.27 24.95
CA GLU A 281 9.13 0.88 25.42
C GLU A 281 8.65 -0.13 24.37
N MET A 282 7.45 0.07 23.84
CA MET A 282 6.89 -0.80 22.78
C MET A 282 7.73 -0.75 21.51
N PHE A 283 8.22 0.43 21.12
CA PHE A 283 9.09 0.56 19.96
C PHE A 283 10.40 -0.22 20.18
N ASP A 284 11.05 -0.03 21.33
CA ASP A 284 12.33 -0.67 21.65
C ASP A 284 12.19 -2.19 21.77
N GLU A 285 11.04 -2.67 22.25
CA GLU A 285 10.72 -4.11 22.28
C GLU A 285 10.61 -4.70 20.88
N GLU A 286 9.82 -4.09 19.99
CA GLU A 286 9.70 -4.57 18.61
C GLU A 286 11.03 -4.44 17.86
N TYR A 287 11.79 -3.36 18.08
CA TYR A 287 13.14 -3.19 17.53
C TYR A 287 14.06 -4.36 17.96
N ARG A 288 14.23 -4.59 19.28
CA ARG A 288 15.08 -5.68 19.80
C ARG A 288 14.63 -7.07 19.33
N LYS A 289 13.33 -7.26 19.14
CA LYS A 289 12.75 -8.51 18.67
C LYS A 289 13.03 -8.79 17.20
N THR A 290 13.13 -7.75 16.36
CA THR A 290 13.08 -7.90 14.89
C THR A 290 14.39 -7.57 14.18
N THR A 291 15.31 -6.86 14.81
CA THR A 291 16.56 -6.42 14.16
C THR A 291 17.82 -6.76 14.95
N SER A 292 18.91 -6.96 14.21
CA SER A 292 20.27 -6.89 14.74
C SER A 292 20.75 -5.43 14.85
N SER A 293 21.90 -5.19 15.48
CA SER A 293 22.40 -3.83 15.76
C SER A 293 22.66 -2.97 14.52
N ASP A 294 23.00 -3.61 13.40
CA ASP A 294 23.41 -2.95 12.15
C ASP A 294 22.36 -3.11 11.04
N ASP A 295 21.17 -3.59 11.40
CA ASP A 295 20.02 -3.73 10.50
C ASP A 295 19.17 -2.45 10.51
N VAL A 296 18.38 -2.29 9.44
CA VAL A 296 17.40 -1.20 9.35
C VAL A 296 16.07 -1.67 9.91
N PHE A 297 15.44 -0.87 10.77
CA PHE A 297 14.13 -1.19 11.35
C PHE A 297 13.06 -0.17 10.96
N ILE A 298 11.93 -0.63 10.42
CA ILE A 298 10.78 0.23 10.14
C ILE A 298 9.53 -0.29 10.87
N LEU A 299 8.98 0.51 11.77
CA LEU A 299 7.70 0.23 12.42
C LEU A 299 6.56 0.96 11.69
N TYR A 300 5.50 0.24 11.33
CA TYR A 300 4.28 0.78 10.72
C TYR A 300 3.12 0.67 11.70
N THR A 301 2.44 1.78 12.00
CA THR A 301 1.28 1.77 12.89
C THR A 301 0.27 2.84 12.49
N ARG A 302 -1.02 2.54 12.68
CA ARG A 302 -2.09 3.53 12.52
C ARG A 302 -2.23 4.47 13.72
N GLY A 303 -1.63 4.11 14.85
CA GLY A 303 -1.73 4.89 16.09
C GLY A 303 -0.84 6.12 16.03
N PHE A 304 -1.09 7.07 16.94
CA PHE A 304 -0.09 8.09 17.26
C PHE A 304 1.15 7.44 17.85
N SER A 305 2.28 8.13 17.80
CA SER A 305 3.46 7.76 18.58
C SER A 305 3.95 8.93 19.43
N ASN A 306 4.49 8.64 20.61
CA ASN A 306 5.14 9.62 21.48
C ASN A 306 6.62 9.25 21.75
N ILE A 307 7.21 8.53 20.79
CA ILE A 307 8.61 8.12 20.80
C ILE A 307 9.48 9.37 20.75
N LYS A 308 10.42 9.48 21.68
CA LYS A 308 11.32 10.63 21.76
C LYS A 308 12.63 10.38 21.02
N ASN A 309 13.12 9.15 21.07
CA ASN A 309 14.41 8.77 20.52
C ASN A 309 14.24 7.53 19.64
N LEU A 310 14.41 7.71 18.33
CA LEU A 310 14.56 6.58 17.42
C LEU A 310 16.02 6.08 17.48
N PRO A 311 16.28 4.80 17.73
CA PRO A 311 17.61 4.20 17.55
C PRO A 311 18.20 4.51 16.16
N PRO A 312 19.53 4.50 15.99
CA PRO A 312 20.15 4.57 14.67
C PRO A 312 19.57 3.53 13.71
N LEU A 313 19.52 3.87 12.43
CA LEU A 313 19.00 3.00 11.36
C LEU A 313 17.53 2.58 11.55
N SER A 314 16.75 3.34 12.31
CA SER A 314 15.34 3.05 12.53
C SER A 314 14.39 4.15 12.08
N ALA A 315 13.15 3.77 11.80
CA ALA A 315 12.07 4.69 11.49
C ALA A 315 10.71 4.19 11.97
N ILE A 316 9.78 5.12 12.08
CA ILE A 316 8.37 4.86 12.31
C ILE A 316 7.51 5.59 11.28
N VAL A 317 6.50 4.87 10.80
CA VAL A 317 5.37 5.41 10.06
C VAL A 317 4.15 5.30 10.97
N ASP A 318 3.81 6.40 11.62
CA ASP A 318 2.68 6.56 12.52
C ASP A 318 1.59 7.45 11.90
N LEU A 319 0.53 7.73 12.66
CA LEU A 319 -0.60 8.52 12.17
C LEU A 319 -0.20 9.93 11.68
N ASP A 320 0.77 10.59 12.32
CA ASP A 320 1.17 11.96 11.97
C ASP A 320 1.85 12.04 10.61
N CYS A 321 2.60 11.00 10.24
CA CYS A 321 3.35 10.95 8.99
C CYS A 321 2.75 10.01 7.94
N TRP A 322 1.60 9.38 8.24
CA TRP A 322 0.91 8.41 7.40
C TRP A 322 0.68 8.90 5.97
N ASN A 323 0.10 10.10 5.83
CA ASN A 323 -0.18 10.72 4.53
C ASN A 323 1.08 11.10 3.76
N SER A 324 2.14 11.48 4.48
CA SER A 324 3.43 11.84 3.90
C SER A 324 4.14 10.59 3.35
N TYR A 325 4.01 9.45 4.03
CA TYR A 325 4.68 8.21 3.63
C TYR A 325 3.92 7.43 2.54
N PHE A 326 2.60 7.25 2.68
CA PHE A 326 1.79 6.44 1.77
C PHE A 326 1.16 7.24 0.62
N GLY A 327 1.21 8.57 0.68
CA GLY A 327 0.75 9.44 -0.41
C GLY A 327 -0.68 9.13 -0.85
N PRO A 328 -0.94 8.92 -2.15
CA PRO A 328 -2.28 8.59 -2.68
C PRO A 328 -2.94 7.35 -2.07
N PHE A 329 -2.17 6.45 -1.46
CA PHE A 329 -2.71 5.26 -0.80
C PHE A 329 -3.04 5.45 0.67
N ALA A 330 -2.74 6.58 1.27
CA ALA A 330 -2.84 6.75 2.72
C ALA A 330 -4.23 6.37 3.27
N GLY A 331 -5.32 6.77 2.60
CA GLY A 331 -6.68 6.37 2.97
C GLY A 331 -6.92 4.85 2.89
N ARG A 332 -6.42 4.17 1.85
CA ARG A 332 -6.58 2.73 1.66
C ARG A 332 -5.69 1.91 2.60
N ALA A 333 -4.44 2.33 2.75
CA ALA A 333 -3.54 1.81 3.77
C ALA A 333 -4.19 1.92 5.16
N PHE A 334 -4.82 3.07 5.46
CA PHE A 334 -5.53 3.27 6.72
C PHE A 334 -6.72 2.32 6.86
N MET A 335 -7.50 2.10 5.80
CA MET A 335 -8.59 1.10 5.80
C MET A 335 -8.08 -0.33 6.04
N LEU A 336 -6.95 -0.73 5.44
CA LEU A 336 -6.32 -2.04 5.71
C LEU A 336 -5.89 -2.19 7.17
N THR A 337 -5.55 -1.08 7.83
CA THR A 337 -5.27 -1.07 9.28
C THR A 337 -6.51 -0.93 10.15
N HIS A 338 -7.72 -0.77 9.58
CA HIS A 338 -8.97 -0.66 10.30
C HIS A 338 -9.64 -2.03 10.39
N ASN A 339 -9.57 -2.65 11.57
CA ASN A 339 -10.19 -3.95 11.84
C ASN A 339 -11.56 -3.81 12.51
N GLU A 340 -12.24 -2.66 12.36
CA GLU A 340 -13.61 -2.48 12.85
C GLU A 340 -14.58 -2.69 11.69
N PRO A 341 -15.34 -3.80 11.71
CA PRO A 341 -16.36 -4.07 10.71
C PRO A 341 -17.37 -2.92 10.61
N LEU A 342 -17.90 -2.66 9.43
CA LEU A 342 -18.93 -1.65 9.22
C LEU A 342 -20.20 -2.02 10.02
N ASN A 343 -20.88 -1.06 10.64
CA ASN A 343 -22.13 -1.35 11.36
C ASN A 343 -23.28 -1.65 10.39
N ALA A 344 -23.75 -2.89 10.40
CA ALA A 344 -24.85 -3.38 9.59
C ALA A 344 -26.16 -2.66 9.84
N ASN A 345 -26.36 -1.96 10.96
CA ASN A 345 -27.60 -1.24 11.26
C ASN A 345 -27.59 0.20 10.72
N ASP A 346 -26.45 0.88 10.83
CA ASP A 346 -26.33 2.31 10.51
C ASP A 346 -25.79 2.58 9.11
N ALA A 347 -25.03 1.63 8.55
CA ALA A 347 -24.35 1.78 7.28
C ALA A 347 -25.30 2.10 6.14
N LYS A 348 -25.03 3.10 5.33
CA LYS A 348 -25.81 3.40 4.12
C LYS A 348 -25.58 2.30 3.07
N PHE A 349 -26.50 2.19 2.10
CA PHE A 349 -26.42 1.19 1.03
C PHE A 349 -25.06 1.23 0.28
N PHE A 350 -24.55 2.43 0.02
CA PHE A 350 -23.25 2.61 -0.64
C PHE A 350 -22.07 2.13 0.24
N GLU A 351 -22.19 2.22 1.56
CA GLU A 351 -21.16 1.76 2.51
C GLU A 351 -21.20 0.23 2.64
N LEU A 352 -22.39 -0.36 2.74
CA LEU A 352 -22.56 -1.82 2.74
C LEU A 352 -21.96 -2.48 1.50
N THR A 353 -22.20 -1.90 0.32
CA THR A 353 -21.70 -2.44 -0.96
C THR A 353 -20.20 -2.20 -1.17
N SER A 354 -19.53 -1.49 -0.25
CA SER A 354 -18.07 -1.39 -0.19
C SER A 354 -17.42 -2.51 0.62
N VAL A 355 -18.20 -3.29 1.38
CA VAL A 355 -17.69 -4.39 2.22
C VAL A 355 -17.55 -5.69 1.42
N ASN A 356 -16.44 -6.39 1.63
CA ASN A 356 -16.11 -7.63 0.92
C ASN A 356 -17.25 -8.67 0.95
N ARG A 357 -17.55 -9.25 -0.21
CA ARG A 357 -18.59 -10.26 -0.48
C ARG A 357 -20.04 -9.80 -0.27
N ILE A 358 -20.28 -8.52 0.03
CA ILE A 358 -21.62 -7.94 0.06
C ILE A 358 -21.97 -7.40 -1.33
N SER A 359 -22.63 -8.23 -2.13
CA SER A 359 -23.16 -7.79 -3.43
C SER A 359 -24.31 -6.79 -3.29
N GLU A 360 -24.68 -6.11 -4.37
CA GLU A 360 -25.86 -5.22 -4.40
C GLU A 360 -27.12 -5.90 -3.87
N LYS A 361 -27.33 -7.16 -4.27
CA LYS A 361 -28.43 -7.98 -3.78
C LYS A 361 -28.36 -8.16 -2.27
N CYS A 362 -27.18 -8.48 -1.73
CA CYS A 362 -26.99 -8.61 -0.28
C CYS A 362 -27.19 -7.28 0.44
N GLY A 363 -26.65 -6.17 -0.10
CA GLY A 363 -26.84 -4.83 0.44
C GLY A 363 -28.32 -4.43 0.54
N ARG A 364 -29.12 -4.69 -0.50
CA ARG A 364 -30.57 -4.41 -0.48
C ARG A 364 -31.32 -5.27 0.54
N ILE A 365 -30.95 -6.55 0.65
CA ILE A 365 -31.52 -7.45 1.66
C ILE A 365 -31.17 -6.95 3.06
N LEU A 366 -29.92 -6.54 3.31
CA LEU A 366 -29.49 -5.99 4.59
C LEU A 366 -30.27 -4.72 4.92
N MET A 367 -30.32 -3.74 4.01
CA MET A 367 -31.10 -2.49 4.19
C MET A 367 -32.56 -2.76 4.57
N SER A 368 -33.22 -3.72 3.90
CA SER A 368 -34.65 -4.01 4.12
C SER A 368 -34.97 -4.83 5.36
N LYS A 369 -33.98 -5.46 6.02
CA LYS A 369 -34.18 -6.39 7.14
C LYS A 369 -33.62 -5.89 8.48
N ARG A 370 -32.96 -4.73 8.49
CA ARG A 370 -32.54 -4.04 9.71
C ARG A 370 -33.74 -3.67 10.61
N PRO A 371 -33.53 -3.49 11.92
CA PRO A 371 -32.27 -3.67 12.63
C PRO A 371 -31.97 -5.15 12.91
N PHE A 372 -30.69 -5.42 13.12
CA PHE A 372 -30.14 -6.71 13.51
C PHE A 372 -29.55 -6.62 14.91
N LYS A 373 -29.87 -7.59 15.76
CA LYS A 373 -29.31 -7.66 17.12
C LYS A 373 -27.86 -8.13 17.13
N ASP A 374 -27.56 -9.11 16.29
CA ASP A 374 -26.26 -9.77 16.19
C ASP A 374 -26.15 -10.47 14.82
N LEU A 375 -25.01 -11.12 14.59
CA LEU A 375 -24.74 -11.82 13.34
C LEU A 375 -25.74 -12.95 13.06
N GLU A 376 -26.19 -13.66 14.09
CA GLU A 376 -27.12 -14.79 13.95
C GLU A 376 -28.52 -14.29 13.58
N ASP A 377 -28.99 -13.21 14.21
CA ASP A 377 -30.24 -12.55 13.85
C ASP A 377 -30.20 -12.04 12.40
N CYS A 378 -29.08 -11.43 11.99
CA CYS A 378 -28.88 -11.02 10.60
C CYS A 378 -28.92 -12.21 9.64
N HIS A 379 -28.20 -13.29 9.93
CA HIS A 379 -28.21 -14.50 9.12
C HIS A 379 -29.63 -15.09 8.99
N GLN A 380 -30.37 -15.17 10.10
CA GLN A 380 -31.71 -15.74 10.11
C GLN A 380 -32.70 -14.91 9.27
N LYS A 381 -32.64 -13.58 9.37
CA LYS A 381 -33.52 -12.63 8.65
C LYS A 381 -33.19 -12.51 7.17
N THR A 382 -31.91 -12.58 6.80
CA THR A 382 -31.45 -12.29 5.43
C THR A 382 -31.10 -13.52 4.62
N LYS A 383 -30.83 -14.66 5.29
CA LYS A 383 -30.23 -15.87 4.71
C LYS A 383 -28.86 -15.65 4.06
N ILE A 384 -28.21 -14.52 4.31
CA ILE A 384 -26.85 -14.26 3.83
C ILE A 384 -25.86 -15.14 4.61
N PRO A 385 -24.94 -15.86 3.96
CA PRO A 385 -23.95 -16.71 4.62
C PRO A 385 -23.15 -15.99 5.72
N ARG A 386 -22.93 -16.68 6.85
CA ARG A 386 -22.22 -16.14 8.03
C ARG A 386 -20.81 -15.64 7.71
N ASN A 387 -20.09 -16.34 6.84
CA ASN A 387 -18.76 -15.95 6.39
C ASN A 387 -18.74 -14.63 5.60
N ILE A 388 -19.88 -14.16 5.09
CA ILE A 388 -20.04 -12.82 4.49
C ILE A 388 -20.40 -11.80 5.58
N LEU A 389 -21.29 -12.18 6.51
CA LEU A 389 -21.75 -11.32 7.60
C LEU A 389 -20.69 -11.05 8.68
N ASN A 390 -19.66 -11.90 8.81
CA ASN A 390 -18.52 -11.69 9.71
C ASN A 390 -17.75 -10.38 9.42
N ASN A 391 -17.93 -9.81 8.22
CA ASN A 391 -17.32 -8.54 7.83
C ASN A 391 -18.11 -7.31 8.30
N LEU A 392 -19.20 -7.51 9.06
CA LEU A 392 -20.03 -6.45 9.62
C LEU A 392 -20.11 -6.57 11.15
N GLN A 393 -20.40 -5.46 11.81
CA GLN A 393 -20.81 -5.42 13.23
C GLN A 393 -22.28 -5.07 13.34
N PHE A 394 -22.90 -5.36 14.48
CA PHE A 394 -24.36 -5.28 14.65
C PHE A 394 -24.76 -4.51 15.92
N LYS A 395 -23.85 -3.67 16.43
CA LYS A 395 -24.02 -2.96 17.71
C LYS A 395 -24.85 -1.70 17.59
#